data_AF-A0A6A7A3P0-F1
#
_entry.id   AF-A0A6A7A3P0-F1
#
_cell.length_a   1.000
_cell.length_b   1.000
_cell.length_c   1.000
_cell.angle_alpha   90.00
_cell.angle_beta   90.00
_cell.angle_gamma   90.00
#
_symmetry.space_group_name_H-M   'P 1'
#
loop_
_entity.id
_entity.type
_entity.pdbx_description
1 polymer ?
#
loop_
_entity_poly.entity_id
_entity_poly.type
_entity_poly.pdbx_seq_one_letter_code
_entity_poly.pdbx_strand_id
1 'polypeptide(L)'
;MDPIDEAIEAINSREPGDKLVYQEYADFFEVDRSTLSQRHNGRQTSRNTKKAAQQKLNPQQEEELVLYIEDLTRRGLPPTRDMVRNFASTIAHERVSES
;
A
#
# COMPACT_ATOMS: atom_id res chain seq x y z
N MET A 1 -9.16 10.68 -6.06
CA MET A 1 -8.04 10.18 -5.23
C MET A 1 -8.55 10.01 -3.80
N ASP A 2 -7.71 9.62 -2.83
CA ASP A 2 -8.07 9.72 -1.40
C ASP A 2 -8.22 11.22 -1.06
N PRO A 3 -9.32 11.68 -0.42
CA PRO A 3 -9.52 13.10 -0.11
C PRO A 3 -8.34 13.75 0.64
N ILE A 4 -7.61 12.97 1.45
CA ILE A 4 -6.43 13.50 2.16
C ILE A 4 -5.26 13.74 1.18
N ASP A 5 -5.11 12.93 0.14
CA ASP A 5 -4.07 13.14 -0.86
C ASP A 5 -4.38 14.37 -1.73
N GLU A 6 -5.65 14.59 -2.08
CA GLU A 6 -6.09 15.80 -2.79
C GLU A 6 -5.86 17.07 -1.96
N ALA A 7 -6.15 17.00 -0.66
CA ALA A 7 -5.85 18.09 0.26
C ALA A 7 -4.34 18.38 0.37
N ILE A 8 -3.49 17.35 0.33
CA ILE A 8 -2.03 17.50 0.34
C ILE A 8 -1.53 18.13 -0.97
N GLU A 9 -2.07 17.71 -2.12
CA GLU A 9 -1.74 18.34 -3.41
C GLU A 9 -2.10 19.82 -3.42
N ALA A 10 -3.29 20.19 -2.93
CA ALA A 10 -3.71 21.59 -2.82
C ALA A 10 -2.81 22.42 -1.89
N ILE A 11 -2.35 21.83 -0.77
CA ILE A 11 -1.38 22.47 0.15
C ILE A 11 -0.03 22.70 -0.55
N ASN A 12 0.43 21.73 -1.34
CA ASN A 12 1.71 21.79 -2.04
C ASN A 12 1.69 22.75 -3.24
N SER A 13 0.53 22.99 -3.86
CA SER A 13 0.36 23.91 -4.99
C SER A 13 0.13 25.38 -4.58
N ARG A 14 0.04 25.70 -3.29
CA ARG A 14 -0.11 27.08 -2.80
C ARG A 14 1.12 27.93 -3.13
N GLU A 15 0.89 29.23 -3.33
CA GLU A 15 1.97 30.21 -3.51
C GLU A 15 2.93 30.23 -2.30
N PRO A 16 4.26 30.18 -2.53
CA PRO A 16 5.23 30.26 -1.45
C PRO A 16 5.20 31.66 -0.82
N GLY A 17 4.74 31.75 0.43
CA GLY A 17 4.72 33.00 1.21
C GLY A 17 3.47 33.20 2.04
N ASP A 18 2.35 32.60 1.62
CA ASP A 18 1.10 32.65 2.39
C ASP A 18 1.22 31.87 3.70
N LYS A 19 0.31 32.07 4.65
CA LYS A 19 0.28 31.26 5.88
C LYS A 19 -0.47 29.96 5.63
N LEU A 20 0.14 28.81 5.92
CA LEU A 20 -0.56 27.52 5.83
C LEU A 20 -1.54 27.36 7.00
N VAL A 21 -2.83 27.32 6.70
CA VAL A 21 -3.89 27.02 7.67
C VAL A 21 -4.53 25.68 7.34
N TYR A 22 -4.09 24.61 8.01
CA TYR A 22 -4.61 23.24 7.74
C TYR A 22 -6.13 23.12 7.90
N GLN A 23 -6.77 23.96 8.72
CA GLN A 23 -8.20 23.92 8.95
C GLN A 23 -9.00 24.24 7.68
N GLU A 24 -8.56 25.21 6.88
CA GLU A 24 -9.27 25.62 5.66
C GLU A 24 -9.30 24.50 4.63
N TYR A 25 -8.16 23.81 4.45
CA TYR A 25 -8.06 22.64 3.60
C TYR A 25 -8.84 21.45 4.18
N ALA A 26 -8.77 21.24 5.50
CA ALA A 26 -9.50 20.16 6.16
C ALA A 26 -11.01 20.31 5.97
N ASP A 27 -11.55 21.52 6.14
CA ASP A 27 -12.97 21.81 5.96
C ASP A 27 -13.38 21.70 4.49
N PHE A 28 -12.55 22.18 3.55
CA PHE A 28 -12.83 22.12 2.12
C PHE A 28 -12.88 20.68 1.57
N PHE A 29 -11.96 19.82 2.04
CA PHE A 29 -11.85 18.43 1.60
C PHE A 29 -12.61 17.45 2.51
N GLU A 30 -13.34 17.95 3.51
CA GLU A 30 -14.08 17.16 4.51
C GLU A 30 -13.21 16.09 5.22
N VAL A 31 -11.95 16.44 5.53
CA VAL A 31 -10.99 15.55 6.22
C VAL A 31 -10.66 16.06 7.61
N ASP A 32 -10.29 15.14 8.51
CA ASP A 32 -9.81 15.54 9.83
C ASP A 32 -8.48 16.32 9.74
N ARG A 33 -8.46 17.50 10.36
CA ARG A 33 -7.30 18.41 10.34
C ARG A 33 -6.05 17.78 10.91
N SER A 34 -6.18 16.95 11.96
CA SER A 34 -5.02 16.32 12.61
C SER A 34 -4.40 15.26 11.70
N THR A 35 -5.24 14.51 11.00
CA THR A 35 -4.85 13.49 10.02
C THR A 35 -4.16 14.13 8.83
N LEU A 36 -4.72 15.21 8.28
CA LEU A 36 -4.12 15.97 7.17
C LEU A 36 -2.72 16.48 7.55
N SER A 37 -2.58 17.10 8.72
CA SER A 37 -1.29 17.60 9.19
C SER A 37 -0.26 16.49 9.41
N GLN A 38 -0.66 15.35 9.98
CA GLN A 38 0.25 14.22 10.19
C GLN A 38 0.73 13.62 8.87
N ARG A 39 -0.16 13.46 7.89
CA ARG A 39 0.18 12.89 6.57
C ARG A 39 1.05 13.84 5.75
N HIS A 40 0.75 15.14 5.73
CA HIS A 40 1.60 16.15 5.08
C HIS A 40 3.02 16.21 5.68
N ASN A 41 3.15 16.06 7.00
CA ASN A 41 4.46 16.05 7.68
C ASN A 41 5.16 14.67 7.63
N GLY A 42 4.63 13.69 6.88
CA GLY A 42 5.22 12.36 6.76
C GLY A 42 5.16 11.49 8.02
N ARG A 43 4.39 11.88 9.05
CA ARG A 43 4.19 11.08 10.27
C ARG A 43 3.30 9.85 10.01
N GLN A 44 2.39 9.97 9.04
CA GLN A 44 1.50 8.90 8.62
C GLN A 44 1.69 8.66 7.12
N THR A 45 1.77 7.40 6.73
CA THR A 45 1.81 7.00 5.31
C THR A 45 0.44 6.48 4.87
N SER A 46 0.14 6.53 3.58
CA SER A 46 -1.14 6.06 3.05
C SER A 46 -1.30 4.55 3.29
N ARG A 47 -2.53 4.05 3.29
CA ARG A 47 -2.78 2.61 3.45
C ARG A 47 -2.11 1.81 2.33
N ASN A 48 -2.08 2.37 1.12
CA ASN A 48 -1.49 1.73 -0.05
C ASN A 48 0.04 1.68 0.04
N THR A 49 0.70 2.77 0.45
CA THR A 49 2.16 2.77 0.63
C THR A 49 2.57 1.82 1.76
N LYS A 50 1.80 1.80 2.86
CA LYS A 50 2.00 0.81 3.92
C LYS A 50 1.83 -0.62 3.41
N LYS A 51 0.78 -0.90 2.63
CA LYS A 51 0.53 -2.23 2.05
C LYS A 51 1.68 -2.64 1.13
N ALA A 52 2.11 -1.76 0.24
CA ALA A 52 3.23 -2.01 -0.67
C ALA A 52 4.53 -2.27 0.09
N ALA A 53 4.82 -1.49 1.13
CA ALA A 53 6.01 -1.71 1.98
C ALA A 53 5.95 -3.02 2.80
N GLN A 54 4.75 -3.57 3.02
CA GLN A 54 4.54 -4.84 3.73
C GLN A 54 4.54 -6.05 2.79
N GLN A 55 4.29 -5.85 1.49
CA GLN A 55 4.32 -6.93 0.50
C GLN A 55 5.78 -7.34 0.22
N LYS A 56 6.08 -8.61 0.44
CA LYS A 56 7.37 -9.22 0.08
C LYS A 56 7.47 -9.58 -1.39
N LEU A 57 6.32 -9.90 -1.99
CA LEU A 57 6.20 -10.20 -3.40
C LEU A 57 5.86 -8.91 -4.15
N ASN A 58 6.56 -8.67 -5.25
CA ASN A 58 6.15 -7.66 -6.20
C ASN A 58 4.93 -8.15 -7.01
N PRO A 59 4.20 -7.27 -7.72
CA PRO A 59 2.99 -7.65 -8.44
C PRO A 59 3.19 -8.78 -9.47
N GLN A 60 4.34 -8.83 -10.15
CA GLN A 60 4.66 -9.89 -11.11
C GLN A 60 4.86 -11.24 -10.41
N GLN A 61 5.55 -11.24 -9.27
CA GLN A 61 5.72 -12.45 -8.45
C GLN A 61 4.38 -12.93 -7.85
N GLU A 62 3.49 -12.01 -7.47
CA GLU A 62 2.13 -12.38 -7.05
C GLU A 62 1.36 -13.07 -8.17
N GLU A 63 1.48 -12.60 -9.42
CA GLU A 63 0.88 -13.24 -10.59
C GLU A 63 1.45 -14.64 -10.85
N GLU A 64 2.77 -14.81 -10.77
CA GLU A 64 3.41 -16.12 -10.87
C GLU A 64 2.94 -17.09 -9.79
N LEU A 65 2.76 -16.62 -8.56
CA LEU A 65 2.23 -17.43 -7.46
C LEU A 65 0.78 -17.87 -7.73
N VAL A 66 -0.05 -16.98 -8.29
CA VAL A 66 -1.43 -17.31 -8.68
C VAL A 66 -1.44 -18.40 -9.76
N LEU A 67 -0.63 -18.23 -10.81
CA LEU A 67 -0.51 -19.22 -11.89
C LEU A 67 -0.06 -20.59 -11.37
N TYR A 68 0.87 -20.61 -10.41
CA TYR A 68 1.30 -21.84 -9.74
C TYR A 68 0.15 -22.52 -8.98
N ILE A 69 -0.63 -21.77 -8.19
CA ILE A 69 -1.77 -22.30 -7.44
C ILE A 69 -2.85 -22.84 -8.37
N GLU A 70 -3.11 -22.16 -9.48
CA GLU A 70 -4.05 -22.62 -10.50
C GLU A 70 -3.59 -23.91 -11.18
N ASP A 71 -2.30 -24.03 -11.50
CA ASP A 71 -1.71 -25.24 -12.08
C ASP A 71 -1.81 -26.44 -11.12
N LEU A 72 -1.54 -26.23 -9.82
CA LEU A 72 -1.75 -27.27 -8.80
C LEU A 72 -3.20 -27.76 -8.80
N THR A 73 -4.14 -26.82 -8.74
CA THR A 73 -5.57 -27.12 -8.71
C THR A 73 -6.01 -27.87 -9.97
N ARG A 74 -5.52 -27.46 -11.16
CA ARG A 74 -5.80 -28.12 -12.44
C ARG A 74 -5.28 -29.56 -12.49
N ARG A 75 -4.19 -29.85 -11.79
CA ARG A 75 -3.60 -31.21 -11.65
C ARG A 75 -4.30 -32.06 -10.60
N GLY A 76 -5.33 -31.54 -9.93
CA GLY A 76 -6.00 -32.21 -8.81
C GLY A 76 -5.16 -32.23 -7.52
N LEU A 77 -4.14 -31.38 -7.43
CA LEU A 77 -3.33 -31.21 -6.23
C LEU A 77 -3.87 -30.04 -5.42
N PRO A 78 -4.44 -30.26 -4.22
CA PRO A 78 -4.91 -29.16 -3.40
C PRO A 78 -3.71 -28.30 -2.95
N PRO A 79 -3.73 -26.98 -3.17
CA PRO A 79 -2.64 -26.10 -2.76
C PRO A 79 -2.55 -26.07 -1.23
N THR A 80 -1.43 -26.55 -0.68
CA THR A 80 -1.16 -26.45 0.76
C THR A 80 -0.39 -25.18 1.08
N ARG A 81 -0.49 -24.72 2.33
CA ARG A 81 0.26 -23.56 2.82
C ARG A 81 1.77 -23.73 2.62
N ASP A 82 2.31 -24.94 2.81
CA ASP A 82 3.73 -25.22 2.63
C ASP A 82 4.15 -25.11 1.16
N MET A 83 3.33 -25.59 0.21
CA MET A 83 3.59 -25.46 -1.23
C MET A 83 3.61 -23.99 -1.64
N VAL A 84 2.59 -23.23 -1.24
CA VAL A 84 2.47 -21.79 -1.50
C VAL A 84 3.67 -21.03 -0.91
N ARG A 85 4.06 -21.32 0.33
CA ARG A 85 5.18 -20.69 1.01
C ARG A 85 6.52 -20.99 0.34
N ASN A 86 6.77 -22.25 -0.02
CA ASN A 86 8.02 -22.67 -0.63
C ASN A 86 8.18 -22.02 -2.01
N PHE A 87 7.12 -22.01 -2.80
CA PHE A 87 7.11 -21.34 -4.11
C PHE A 87 7.30 -19.84 -3.96
N ALA A 88 6.52 -19.18 -3.08
CA ALA A 88 6.65 -17.75 -2.79
C ALA A 88 8.06 -17.37 -2.32
N SER A 89 8.70 -18.17 -1.46
CA SER A 89 10.08 -17.92 -1.01
C SER A 89 11.10 -18.04 -2.15
N THR A 90 10.83 -18.95 -3.10
CA THR A 90 11.70 -19.18 -4.25
C THR A 90 11.66 -17.99 -5.21
N ILE A 91 10.46 -17.53 -5.57
CA ILE A 91 10.30 -16.38 -6.48
C ILE A 91 10.68 -15.04 -5.83
N ALA A 92 10.50 -14.91 -4.50
CA ALA A 92 10.91 -13.71 -3.75
C ALA A 92 12.44 -13.61 -3.56
N HIS A 93 13.17 -14.71 -3.74
CA HIS A 93 14.58 -14.84 -3.33
C HIS A 93 14.85 -14.54 -1.84
N GLU A 94 13.81 -14.60 -1.00
CA GLU A 94 13.88 -14.41 0.44
C GLU A 94 12.85 -15.27 1.16
N ARG A 95 13.04 -15.49 2.48
CA ARG A 95 12.04 -16.20 3.27
C ARG A 95 10.77 -15.36 3.41
N VAL A 96 9.65 -15.86 2.90
CA VAL A 96 8.32 -15.31 3.23
C VAL A 96 7.86 -15.79 4.61
N SER A 97 6.87 -15.11 5.20
CA SER A 97 6.47 -15.25 6.62
C SER A 97 6.34 -16.70 7.12
N GLU A 98 6.84 -16.95 8.34
CA GLU A 98 6.77 -18.26 9.01
C GLU A 98 5.43 -18.51 9.73
N SER A 99 4.65 -17.44 9.96
CA SER A 99 3.38 -17.48 10.72
C SER A 99 2.22 -18.08 9.93
#